data_AF-A0A0F0GPE5-F1
#
_entry.id   AF-A0A0F0GPE5-F1
#
_cell.length_a   1.000
_cell.length_b   1.000
_cell.length_c   1.000
_cell.angle_alpha   90.00
_cell.angle_beta   90.00
_cell.angle_gamma   90.00
#
_symmetry.space_group_name_H-M   'P 1'
#
loop_
_entity.id
_entity.type
_entity.pdbx_description
1 polymer ?
#
loop_
_entity_poly.entity_id
_entity_poly.type
_entity_poly.pdbx_seq_one_letter_code
_entity_poly.pdbx_strand_id
1 'polypeptide(L)'
;LGGQFAASRRDVLAADEALRRVDVVQPALWGVVVSLPVVWPSLRVVPSAVVGHSQGEVAAGCAAGGLSLEDGARVVALRSQALLESAGVGGMVSVALPADRARTLLE
;
A
#
# COMPACT_ATOMS: atom_id res chain seq x y z
N LEU A 1 21.34 2.98 4.33
CA LEU A 1 19.98 3.57 4.21
C LEU A 1 20.06 5.03 4.64
N GLY A 2 20.63 5.90 3.79
CA GLY A 2 20.90 7.30 4.14
C GLY A 2 20.03 8.24 3.31
N GLY A 3 19.30 9.13 3.99
CA GLY A 3 19.09 10.49 3.48
C GLY A 3 17.79 10.86 2.75
N GLN A 4 16.68 10.11 2.82
CA GLN A 4 15.43 10.54 2.16
C GLN A 4 14.17 10.70 3.04
N PHE A 5 14.26 10.54 4.35
CA PHE A 5 13.13 10.80 5.27
C PHE A 5 13.46 11.93 6.25
N ALA A 6 13.66 13.15 5.74
CA ALA A 6 13.78 14.35 6.60
C ALA A 6 12.40 14.90 7.04
N ALA A 7 11.31 14.40 6.47
CA ALA A 7 9.93 14.76 6.80
C ALA A 7 9.33 13.76 7.79
N SER A 8 8.58 14.24 8.79
CA SER A 8 7.85 13.35 9.70
C SER A 8 6.71 12.64 8.96
N ARG A 9 6.19 11.53 9.53
CA ARG A 9 5.01 10.82 8.97
C ARG A 9 3.83 11.77 8.73
N ARG A 10 3.64 12.77 9.60
CA ARG A 10 2.56 13.76 9.45
C ARG A 10 2.82 14.70 8.28
N ASP A 11 4.06 15.14 8.11
CA ASP A 11 4.44 16.02 7.01
C ASP A 11 4.28 15.34 5.65
N VAL A 12 4.64 14.05 5.56
CA VAL A 12 4.44 13.24 4.34
C VAL A 12 2.95 13.10 3.99
N LEU A 13 2.10 12.82 4.99
CA LEU A 13 0.65 12.69 4.76
C LEU A 13 -0.03 14.01 4.40
N ALA A 14 0.56 15.16 4.77
CA ALA A 14 0.02 16.48 4.49
C ALA A 14 0.51 17.08 3.15
N ALA A 15 1.50 16.46 2.50
CA ALA A 15 2.12 16.99 1.29
C ALA A 15 1.63 16.25 0.03
N ASP A 16 0.71 16.88 -0.72
CA ASP A 16 0.12 16.31 -1.95
C ASP A 16 1.17 15.88 -2.98
N GLU A 17 2.20 16.71 -3.19
CA GLU A 17 3.27 16.40 -4.15
C GLU A 17 4.09 15.18 -3.74
N ALA A 18 4.33 14.99 -2.44
CA ALA A 18 5.06 13.83 -1.95
C ALA A 18 4.29 12.53 -2.21
N LEU A 19 2.96 12.57 -2.12
CA LEU A 19 2.08 11.42 -2.37
C LEU A 19 1.97 11.04 -3.85
N ARG A 20 2.53 11.82 -4.79
CA ARG A 20 2.63 11.42 -6.20
C ARG A 20 3.72 10.39 -6.46
N ARG A 21 4.69 10.26 -5.55
CA ARG A 21 5.79 9.31 -5.66
C ARG A 21 5.39 7.93 -5.14
N VAL A 22 5.57 6.90 -5.96
CA VAL A 22 5.19 5.51 -5.60
C VAL A 22 5.92 5.01 -4.35
N ASP A 23 7.20 5.38 -4.20
CA ASP A 23 8.03 5.00 -3.06
C ASP A 23 7.68 5.73 -1.75
N VAL A 24 6.83 6.75 -1.83
CA VAL A 24 6.30 7.48 -0.68
C VAL A 24 4.88 7.06 -0.37
N VAL A 25 3.99 7.04 -1.38
CA VAL A 25 2.56 6.78 -1.17
C VAL A 25 2.29 5.35 -0.71
N GLN A 26 3.07 4.36 -1.17
CA GLN A 26 2.85 2.97 -0.75
C GLN A 26 3.17 2.76 0.74
N PRO A 27 4.35 3.13 1.27
CA PRO A 27 4.61 3.04 2.70
C PRO A 27 3.69 3.93 3.55
N ALA A 28 3.35 5.13 3.07
CA ALA A 28 2.46 6.04 3.78
C ALA A 28 1.04 5.45 3.93
N LEU A 29 0.47 4.96 2.82
CA LEU A 29 -0.85 4.31 2.84
C LEU A 29 -0.83 3.04 3.67
N TRP A 30 0.22 2.21 3.57
CA TRP A 30 0.38 1.04 4.41
C TRP A 30 0.38 1.41 5.90
N GLY A 31 1.10 2.46 6.29
CA GLY A 31 1.13 2.94 7.67
C GLY A 31 -0.25 3.36 8.20
N VAL A 32 -1.10 3.93 7.33
CA VAL A 32 -2.50 4.22 7.66
C VAL A 32 -3.30 2.92 7.83
N VAL A 33 -3.29 2.05 6.81
CA VAL A 33 -4.12 0.85 6.77
C VAL A 33 -3.76 -0.13 7.89
N VAL A 34 -2.47 -0.36 8.14
CA VAL A 34 -1.99 -1.28 9.19
C VAL A 34 -2.34 -0.79 10.60
N SER A 35 -2.62 0.51 10.76
CA SER A 35 -3.03 1.10 12.03
C SER A 35 -4.54 0.99 12.30
N LEU A 36 -5.38 0.78 11.27
CA LEU A 36 -6.83 0.70 11.42
C LEU A 36 -7.29 -0.45 12.35
N PRO A 37 -6.73 -1.68 12.25
CA PRO A 37 -7.07 -2.76 13.17
C PRO A 37 -6.81 -2.43 14.65
N VAL A 38 -5.91 -1.48 14.95
CA VAL A 38 -5.62 -1.06 16.33
C VAL A 38 -6.78 -0.23 16.90
N VAL A 39 -7.51 0.53 16.06
CA VAL A 39 -8.61 1.39 16.52
C VAL A 39 -9.98 0.70 16.48
N TRP A 40 -10.16 -0.30 15.62
CA TRP A 40 -11.43 -1.03 15.49
C TRP A 40 -11.99 -1.66 16.77
N PRO A 41 -11.17 -2.22 17.70
CA PRO A 41 -11.68 -2.73 18.97
C PRO A 41 -12.38 -1.66 19.82
N SER A 42 -11.94 -0.39 19.74
CA SER A 42 -12.62 0.71 20.43
C SER A 42 -14.03 0.96 19.90
N LEU A 43 -14.29 0.53 18.66
CA LEU A 43 -15.58 0.57 17.97
C LEU A 43 -16.32 -0.79 18.03
N ARG A 44 -15.82 -1.74 18.82
CA ARG A 44 -16.34 -3.12 18.93
C ARG A 44 -16.34 -3.90 17.61
N VAL A 45 -15.42 -3.57 16.70
CA VAL A 45 -15.23 -4.29 15.44
C VAL A 45 -14.01 -5.20 15.57
N VAL A 46 -14.20 -6.51 15.34
CA VAL A 46 -13.14 -7.52 15.31
C VAL A 46 -13.26 -8.29 13.98
N PRO A 47 -12.27 -8.20 13.08
CA PRO A 47 -12.34 -8.89 11.80
C PRO A 47 -12.13 -10.39 11.97
N SER A 48 -13.04 -11.20 11.42
CA SER A 48 -12.86 -12.66 11.33
C SER A 48 -12.02 -13.09 10.13
N ALA A 49 -11.87 -12.20 9.14
CA ALA A 49 -11.05 -12.40 7.96
C ALA A 49 -10.52 -11.04 7.46
N VAL A 50 -9.39 -11.08 6.76
CA VAL A 50 -8.77 -9.92 6.10
C VAL A 50 -8.38 -10.28 4.67
N VAL A 51 -8.56 -9.33 3.76
CA VAL A 51 -8.15 -9.45 2.36
C VAL A 51 -7.46 -8.16 1.97
N GLY A 52 -6.31 -8.28 1.32
CA GLY A 52 -5.59 -7.17 0.72
C GLY A 52 -5.67 -7.23 -0.79
N HIS A 53 -5.54 -6.09 -1.45
CA HIS A 53 -5.42 -6.02 -2.91
C HIS A 53 -4.04 -5.47 -3.27
N SER A 54 -3.25 -6.24 -4.02
CA SER A 54 -1.88 -5.86 -4.43
C SER A 54 -1.04 -5.45 -3.20
N GLN A 55 -0.57 -4.21 -3.11
CA GLN A 55 0.18 -3.73 -1.94
C GLN A 55 -0.55 -3.89 -0.59
N GLY A 56 -1.89 -3.91 -0.62
CA GLY A 56 -2.71 -4.06 0.59
C GLY A 56 -2.54 -5.43 1.25
N GLU A 57 -2.05 -6.44 0.53
CA GLU A 57 -1.76 -7.77 1.08
C GLU A 57 -0.70 -7.74 2.18
N VAL A 58 0.23 -6.78 2.14
CA VAL A 58 1.24 -6.63 3.20
C VAL A 58 0.57 -6.24 4.52
N ALA A 59 -0.39 -5.29 4.49
CA ALA A 59 -1.13 -4.90 5.68
C ALA A 59 -2.07 -6.01 6.16
N ALA A 60 -2.72 -6.74 5.24
CA ALA A 60 -3.54 -7.90 5.57
C ALA A 60 -2.71 -9.02 6.23
N GLY A 61 -1.51 -9.29 5.71
CA GLY A 61 -0.56 -10.25 6.30
C GLY A 61 -0.16 -9.86 7.72
N CYS A 62 0.12 -8.58 7.98
CA CYS A 62 0.36 -8.10 9.33
C CYS A 62 -0.86 -8.24 10.25
N ALA A 63 -2.05 -7.86 9.78
CA ALA A 63 -3.29 -7.96 10.56
C ALA A 63 -3.68 -9.41 10.90
N ALA A 64 -3.40 -10.35 10.00
CA ALA A 64 -3.61 -11.78 10.20
C ALA A 64 -2.51 -12.44 11.05
N GLY A 65 -1.44 -11.72 11.41
CA GLY A 65 -0.29 -12.28 12.13
C GLY A 65 0.66 -13.12 11.26
N GLY A 66 0.48 -13.14 9.94
CA GLY A 66 1.37 -13.83 8.99
C GLY A 66 2.67 -13.08 8.69
N LEU A 67 2.73 -11.78 8.99
CA LEU A 67 3.94 -10.95 8.94
C LEU A 67 4.09 -10.15 10.22
N SER A 68 5.33 -10.00 10.71
CA SER A 68 5.63 -9.02 11.75
C SER A 68 5.42 -7.60 11.19
N LEU A 69 5.17 -6.62 12.07
CA LEU A 69 5.08 -5.22 11.64
C LEU A 69 6.40 -4.70 11.03
N GLU A 70 7.54 -5.18 11.54
CA GLU A 70 8.87 -4.83 11.04
C GLU A 70 9.10 -5.37 9.63
N ASP A 71 8.76 -6.64 9.40
CA ASP A 71 8.89 -7.26 8.08
C ASP A 71 7.88 -6.65 7.09
N GLY A 72 6.66 -6.37 7.52
CA GLY A 72 5.68 -5.65 6.71
C GLY A 72 6.20 -4.27 6.26
N ALA A 73 6.79 -3.51 7.18
CA ALA A 73 7.40 -2.21 6.89
C ALA A 73 8.58 -2.34 5.90
N ARG A 74 9.41 -3.37 6.04
CA ARG A 74 10.50 -3.66 5.10
C ARG A 74 9.98 -4.03 3.72
N VAL A 75 9.00 -4.92 3.64
CA VAL A 75 8.40 -5.37 2.38
C VAL A 75 7.80 -4.19 1.63
N VAL A 76 7.00 -3.34 2.29
CA VAL A 76 6.38 -2.20 1.60
C VAL A 76 7.42 -1.19 1.12
N ALA A 77 8.43 -0.88 1.93
CA ALA A 77 9.48 0.06 1.56
C ALA A 77 10.35 -0.44 0.40
N LEU A 78 10.80 -1.70 0.45
CA LEU A 78 11.64 -2.27 -0.60
C LEU A 78 10.85 -2.49 -1.90
N ARG A 79 9.59 -2.94 -1.81
CA ARG A 79 8.71 -3.09 -2.98
C ARG A 79 8.47 -1.75 -3.65
N SER A 80 8.20 -0.70 -2.87
CA SER A 80 7.91 0.62 -3.42
C SER A 80 9.14 1.25 -4.07
N GLN A 81 10.34 0.98 -3.56
CA GLN A 81 11.60 1.35 -4.21
C GLN A 81 11.82 0.60 -5.51
N ALA A 82 11.61 -0.72 -5.54
CA ALA A 82 11.76 -1.52 -6.76
C ALA A 82 10.82 -1.06 -7.88
N LEU A 83 9.61 -0.58 -7.54
CA LEU A 83 8.65 -0.05 -8.52
C LEU A 83 9.08 1.27 -9.17
N LEU A 84 10.07 1.99 -8.62
CA LEU A 84 10.60 3.20 -9.25
C LEU A 84 11.22 2.90 -10.62
N GLU A 85 11.78 1.71 -10.82
CA GLU A 85 12.36 1.30 -12.10
C GLU A 85 11.32 1.22 -13.23
N SER A 86 10.05 1.03 -12.88
CA SER A 86 8.92 0.98 -13.82
C SER A 86 8.13 2.30 -13.87
N ALA A 87 8.56 3.33 -13.14
CA ALA A 87 7.87 4.61 -13.13
C ALA A 87 8.02 5.33 -14.48
N GLY A 88 6.90 5.76 -15.07
CA GLY A 88 6.88 6.57 -16.29
C GLY A 88 6.97 5.79 -17.62
N VAL A 89 7.20 4.48 -17.59
CA VAL A 89 7.25 3.63 -18.80
C VAL A 89 5.93 2.90 -19.10
N GLY A 90 4.89 3.16 -18.30
CA GLY A 90 3.57 2.55 -18.46
C GLY A 90 2.53 3.21 -17.56
N GLY A 91 1.29 2.75 -17.68
CA GLY A 91 0.17 3.23 -16.89
C GLY A 91 -0.84 2.13 -16.62
N MET A 92 -1.72 2.36 -15.65
CA MET A 92 -2.85 1.50 -15.35
C MET A 92 -4.12 2.31 -15.43
N VAL A 93 -5.19 1.70 -15.90
CA VAL A 93 -6.53 2.29 -15.97
C VAL A 93 -7.55 1.28 -15.45
N SER A 94 -8.50 1.76 -14.66
CA SER A 94 -9.67 0.98 -14.29
C SER A 94 -10.73 1.14 -15.37
N VAL A 95 -11.22 0.03 -15.90
CA VAL A 95 -12.28 0.01 -16.92
C VAL A 95 -13.50 -0.71 -16.36
N ALA A 96 -14.69 -0.18 -16.63
CA ALA A 96 -15.95 -0.75 -16.15
C ALA A 96 -16.42 -1.90 -17.06
N LEU A 97 -15.59 -2.94 -17.18
CA LEU A 97 -15.87 -4.15 -17.96
C LEU A 97 -15.62 -5.41 -17.14
N PRO A 98 -16.38 -6.49 -17.40
CA PRO A 98 -16.01 -7.83 -16.97
C PRO A 98 -14.61 -8.22 -17.49
N ALA A 99 -13.87 -9.01 -16.70
CA ALA A 99 -12.49 -9.37 -17.00
C ALA A 99 -12.33 -10.17 -18.30
N ASP A 100 -13.29 -11.04 -18.63
CA ASP A 100 -13.35 -11.79 -19.88
C ASP A 100 -13.48 -10.86 -21.09
N ARG A 101 -14.35 -9.84 -20.99
CA ARG A 101 -14.52 -8.83 -22.04
C ARG A 101 -13.27 -7.97 -22.21
N ALA A 102 -12.64 -7.55 -21.11
CA ALA A 102 -11.39 -6.81 -21.17
C ALA A 102 -10.29 -7.62 -21.88
N ARG A 103 -10.20 -8.94 -21.60
CA ARG A 103 -9.22 -9.83 -22.24
C ARG A 103 -9.40 -9.92 -23.75
N THR A 104 -10.64 -10.13 -24.23
CA THR A 104 -10.92 -10.18 -25.68
C THR A 104 -10.54 -8.90 -26.42
N LEU A 105 -10.55 -7.74 -25.75
CA LEU A 105 -10.15 -6.46 -26.35
C LEU A 105 -8.63 -6.22 -26.34
N LEU A 106 -7.87 -7.01 -25.56
CA LEU A 106 -6.42 -6.90 -25.43
C LEU A 106 -5.66 -7.92 -26.30
N GLU A 107 -6.36 -8.91 -26.86
CA GLU A 107 -5.86 -9.89 -27.84
C GLU A 107 -5.98 -9.35 -29.27
#